data_AF-A0A960XPU9-F1
#
_entry.id   AF-A0A960XPU9-F1
#
_cell.length_a   1.000
_cell.length_b   1.000
_cell.length_c   1.000
_cell.angle_alpha   90.00
_cell.angle_beta   90.00
_cell.angle_gamma   90.00
#
_symmetry.space_group_name_H-M   'P 1'
#
loop_
_entity.id
_entity.type
_entity.pdbx_description
1 polymer ?
#
loop_
_entity_poly.entity_id
_entity_poly.type
_entity_poly.pdbx_seq_one_letter_code
_entity_poly.pdbx_strand_id
1 'polypeptide(L)'
;MTAARKNPLRAPTGPGGFALLVTLSLMILLTLIAVGFLSLGSIALRASSADAAMATARANARMALILAIGELQKQAGPDQRITFPSGIATEGNTQDPANPAWTAVSDVRDFDRTSPPKAASVTWLVSGEKPDPLKSLTASSSWDDGDSLELAVFETPDDSAERKVLAPVVPTVVNGQKGRFAWWVDDQAVKARVDIETPDSRVTNPVQRTARSQSPAKPLLSVA
;
A
#
# COMPACT_ATOMS: atom_id res chain seq x y z
N MET A 1 47.09 38.56 -92.16
CA MET A 1 47.03 38.89 -90.72
C MET A 1 45.56 38.89 -90.32
N THR A 2 45.09 37.82 -89.66
CA THR A 2 43.71 37.75 -89.14
C THR A 2 43.77 37.05 -87.79
N ALA A 3 43.15 37.68 -86.80
CA ALA A 3 43.46 37.57 -85.38
C ALA A 3 43.13 36.21 -84.74
N ALA A 4 44.06 35.73 -83.90
CA ALA A 4 43.87 34.61 -83.00
C ALA A 4 42.88 34.99 -81.88
N ARG A 5 41.72 34.32 -81.84
CA ARG A 5 40.84 34.37 -80.66
C ARG A 5 41.47 33.53 -79.53
N LYS A 6 41.97 34.20 -78.50
CA LYS A 6 42.31 33.58 -77.20
C LYS A 6 41.04 33.46 -76.37
N ASN A 7 40.64 32.24 -76.03
CA ASN A 7 39.55 31.95 -75.10
C ASN A 7 40.13 32.01 -73.67
N PRO A 8 39.65 32.86 -72.75
CA PRO A 8 40.20 32.91 -71.40
C PRO A 8 39.58 31.83 -70.51
N LEU A 9 40.46 30.90 -70.09
CA LEU A 9 40.56 30.23 -68.79
C LEU A 9 39.25 29.93 -68.02
N ARG A 10 38.91 28.63 -67.99
CA ARG A 10 37.94 27.99 -67.10
C ARG A 10 38.32 28.26 -65.63
N ALA A 11 37.40 28.79 -64.85
CA ALA A 11 37.58 29.03 -63.41
C ALA A 11 37.77 27.69 -62.65
N PRO A 12 38.59 27.66 -61.58
CA PRO A 12 38.82 26.46 -60.79
C PRO A 12 37.54 26.08 -60.02
N THR A 13 37.09 24.83 -60.18
CA THR A 13 36.10 24.21 -59.28
C THR A 13 36.79 23.97 -57.94
N GLY A 14 36.53 24.84 -56.95
CA GLY A 14 36.98 24.64 -55.58
C GLY A 14 36.38 23.36 -54.96
N PRO A 15 37.06 22.74 -53.98
CA PRO A 15 36.68 21.45 -53.43
C PRO A 15 35.35 21.53 -52.66
N GLY A 16 34.27 20.96 -53.22
CA GLY A 16 32.92 20.92 -52.63
C GLY A 16 32.76 20.02 -51.40
N GLY A 17 33.84 19.57 -50.76
CA GLY A 17 33.80 18.66 -49.62
C GLY A 17 33.56 19.32 -48.26
N PHE A 18 33.98 20.57 -48.08
CA PHE A 18 33.93 21.25 -46.76
C PHE A 18 32.49 21.56 -46.32
N ALA A 19 31.63 22.02 -47.24
CA ALA A 19 30.22 22.29 -46.95
C ALA A 19 29.44 21.00 -46.58
N LEU A 20 29.80 19.87 -47.19
CA LEU A 20 29.21 18.58 -46.86
C LEU A 20 29.59 18.13 -45.44
N LEU A 21 30.85 18.30 -45.03
CA LEU A 21 31.30 18.01 -43.67
C LEU A 21 30.59 18.87 -42.63
N VAL A 22 30.41 20.16 -42.90
CA VAL A 22 29.70 21.09 -42.00
C VAL A 22 28.23 20.71 -41.86
N THR A 23 27.55 20.42 -42.97
CA THR A 23 26.13 20.00 -42.93
C THR A 23 25.95 18.64 -42.28
N LEU A 24 26.82 17.68 -42.54
CA LEU A 24 26.80 16.37 -41.88
C LEU A 24 27.02 16.52 -40.36
N SER A 25 28.01 17.32 -39.96
CA SER A 25 28.28 17.58 -38.53
C SER A 25 27.10 18.29 -37.86
N LEU A 26 26.47 19.25 -38.55
CA LEU A 26 25.29 19.96 -38.05
C LEU A 26 24.08 19.03 -37.93
N MET A 27 23.82 18.16 -38.92
CA MET A 27 22.72 17.20 -38.85
C MET A 27 22.94 16.16 -37.76
N ILE A 28 24.18 15.68 -37.58
CA ILE A 28 24.52 14.77 -36.47
C ILE A 28 24.31 15.47 -35.12
N LEU A 29 24.75 16.72 -34.98
CA LEU A 29 24.53 17.47 -33.75
C LEU A 29 23.02 17.67 -33.45
N LEU A 30 22.24 18.07 -34.45
CA LEU A 30 20.79 18.28 -34.30
C LEU A 30 20.06 16.99 -33.95
N THR A 31 20.44 15.88 -34.56
CA THR A 31 19.83 14.56 -34.27
C THR A 31 20.18 14.09 -32.86
N LEU A 32 21.42 14.28 -32.39
CA LEU A 32 21.80 13.98 -31.01
C LEU A 32 21.00 14.80 -29.99
N ILE A 33 20.79 16.10 -30.25
CA ILE A 33 19.98 16.97 -29.41
C ILE A 33 18.52 16.50 -29.40
N ALA A 34 17.96 16.18 -30.56
CA ALA A 34 16.58 15.71 -30.68
C ALA A 34 16.34 14.41 -29.91
N VAL A 35 17.26 13.43 -30.02
CA VAL A 35 17.20 12.18 -29.27
C VAL A 35 17.35 12.42 -27.76
N GLY A 36 18.25 13.32 -27.36
CA GLY A 36 18.40 13.73 -25.97
C GLY A 36 17.10 14.28 -25.38
N PHE A 37 16.46 15.23 -26.06
CA PHE A 37 15.17 15.78 -25.62
C PHE A 37 14.04 14.75 -25.58
N LEU A 38 13.97 13.86 -26.58
CA LEU A 38 12.96 12.80 -26.60
C LEU A 38 13.13 11.83 -25.42
N SER A 39 14.37 11.49 -25.08
CA SER A 39 14.70 10.66 -23.92
C SER A 39 14.25 11.32 -22.61
N LEU A 40 14.63 12.59 -22.40
CA LEU A 40 14.21 13.35 -21.21
C LEU A 40 12.69 13.49 -21.13
N GLY A 41 12.03 13.77 -22.24
CA GLY A 41 10.56 13.83 -22.31
C GLY A 41 9.91 12.52 -21.90
N SER A 42 10.38 11.39 -22.43
CA SER A 42 9.87 10.05 -22.08
C SER A 42 10.02 9.75 -20.59
N ILE A 43 11.15 10.11 -19.99
CA ILE A 43 11.40 9.95 -18.54
C ILE A 43 10.44 10.82 -17.73
N ALA A 44 10.27 12.09 -18.11
CA ALA A 44 9.38 13.02 -17.42
C ALA A 44 7.91 12.55 -17.46
N LEU A 45 7.45 12.03 -18.61
CA LEU A 45 6.10 11.47 -18.73
C LEU A 45 5.90 10.25 -17.83
N ARG A 46 6.89 9.33 -17.78
CA ARG A 46 6.82 8.16 -16.90
C ARG A 46 6.75 8.57 -15.43
N ALA A 47 7.60 9.51 -15.02
CA ALA A 47 7.59 10.05 -13.66
C ALA A 47 6.22 10.67 -13.31
N SER A 48 5.70 11.54 -14.18
CA SER A 48 4.39 12.17 -13.98
C SER A 48 3.25 11.14 -13.88
N SER A 49 3.29 10.07 -14.69
CA SER A 49 2.28 9.00 -14.61
C SER A 49 2.34 8.22 -13.30
N ALA A 50 3.55 8.00 -12.76
CA ALA A 50 3.74 7.33 -11.48
C ALA A 50 3.25 8.21 -10.32
N ASP A 51 3.54 9.51 -10.37
CA ASP A 51 3.06 10.48 -9.36
C ASP A 51 1.53 10.57 -9.33
N ALA A 52 0.89 10.59 -10.50
CA ALA A 52 -0.56 10.57 -10.61
C ALA A 52 -1.15 9.28 -10.01
N ALA A 53 -0.56 8.12 -10.31
CA ALA A 53 -1.01 6.84 -9.73
C ALA A 53 -0.86 6.81 -8.21
N MET A 54 0.26 7.32 -7.68
CA MET A 54 0.50 7.42 -6.23
C MET A 54 -0.47 8.38 -5.55
N ALA A 55 -0.81 9.50 -6.19
CA ALA A 55 -1.80 10.43 -5.66
C ALA A 55 -3.19 9.78 -5.55
N THR A 56 -3.62 9.04 -6.58
CA THR A 56 -4.89 8.28 -6.56
C THR A 56 -4.88 7.17 -5.51
N ALA A 57 -3.77 6.42 -5.39
CA ALA A 57 -3.62 5.39 -4.36
C ALA A 57 -3.73 5.97 -2.94
N ARG A 58 -3.08 7.12 -2.67
CA ARG A 58 -3.18 7.81 -1.38
C ARG A 58 -4.59 8.33 -1.11
N ALA A 59 -5.29 8.86 -2.12
CA ALA A 59 -6.67 9.29 -1.97
C ALA A 59 -7.60 8.12 -1.61
N ASN A 60 -7.44 6.98 -2.28
CA ASN A 60 -8.17 5.75 -1.97
C ASN A 60 -7.86 5.23 -0.57
N ALA A 61 -6.59 5.25 -0.15
CA ALA A 61 -6.18 4.85 1.21
C ALA A 61 -6.77 5.78 2.28
N ARG A 62 -6.81 7.10 2.04
CA ARG A 62 -7.44 8.06 2.96
C ARG A 62 -8.94 7.84 3.07
N MET A 63 -9.61 7.56 1.95
CA MET A 63 -11.02 7.19 1.95
C MET A 63 -11.26 5.90 2.75
N ALA A 64 -10.45 4.87 2.52
CA ALA A 64 -10.51 3.61 3.25
C ALA A 64 -10.36 3.81 4.77
N LEU A 65 -9.41 4.67 5.19
CA LEU A 65 -9.22 5.03 6.59
C LEU A 65 -10.45 5.71 7.19
N ILE A 66 -11.05 6.67 6.47
CA ILE A 66 -12.27 7.36 6.94
C ILE A 66 -13.43 6.37 7.08
N LEU A 67 -13.58 5.43 6.13
CA LEU A 67 -14.58 4.37 6.21
C LEU A 67 -14.33 3.43 7.40
N ALA A 68 -13.08 3.02 7.61
CA ALA A 68 -12.71 2.16 8.75
C ALA A 68 -13.01 2.82 10.10
N ILE A 69 -12.67 4.10 10.25
CA ILE A 69 -12.98 4.87 11.46
C ILE A 69 -14.50 5.01 11.62
N GLY A 70 -15.23 5.29 10.54
CA GLY A 70 -16.69 5.40 10.57
C GLY A 70 -17.36 4.10 10.99
N GLU A 71 -16.93 2.97 10.44
CA GLU A 71 -17.48 1.65 10.81
C GLU A 71 -17.09 1.27 12.24
N LEU A 72 -15.85 1.54 12.66
CA LEU A 72 -15.43 1.36 14.05
C LEU A 72 -16.30 2.20 15.01
N GLN A 73 -16.51 3.48 14.74
CA GLN A 73 -17.34 4.36 15.58
C GLN A 73 -18.81 3.93 15.59
N LYS A 74 -19.34 3.49 14.45
CA LYS A 74 -20.72 3.01 14.35
C LYS A 74 -20.92 1.71 15.15
N GLN A 75 -19.99 0.77 15.05
CA GLN A 75 -20.12 -0.55 15.66
C GLN A 75 -19.66 -0.56 17.12
N ALA A 76 -18.55 0.10 17.46
CA ALA A 76 -17.95 0.11 18.79
C ALA A 76 -18.23 1.40 19.60
N GLY A 77 -19.01 2.34 19.05
CA GLY A 77 -19.38 3.59 19.74
C GLY A 77 -20.28 3.39 20.96
N PRO A 78 -21.34 2.55 20.90
CA PRO A 78 -22.15 2.23 22.07
C PRO A 78 -21.33 1.52 23.15
N ASP A 79 -21.55 1.86 24.42
CA ASP A 79 -20.81 1.33 25.59
C ASP A 79 -21.03 -0.18 25.85
N GLN A 80 -21.99 -0.80 25.16
CA GLN A 80 -22.33 -2.21 25.29
C GLN A 80 -21.77 -3.02 24.12
N ARG A 81 -20.52 -2.76 23.77
CA ARG A 81 -19.81 -3.37 22.65
C ARG A 81 -18.51 -3.98 23.15
N ILE A 82 -18.23 -5.19 22.71
CA ILE A 82 -16.95 -5.86 22.96
C ILE A 82 -16.25 -6.15 21.65
N THR A 83 -14.93 -5.98 21.64
CA THR A 83 -14.06 -6.40 20.54
C THR A 83 -13.43 -7.74 20.85
N PHE A 84 -13.24 -8.56 19.83
CA PHE A 84 -12.47 -9.80 19.95
C PHE A 84 -11.87 -10.20 18.60
N PRO A 85 -10.68 -10.81 18.57
CA PRO A 85 -10.12 -11.35 17.34
C PRO A 85 -10.87 -12.62 16.92
N SER A 86 -10.93 -12.86 15.62
CA SER A 86 -11.51 -14.07 15.02
C SER A 86 -10.83 -15.36 15.47
N GLY A 87 -9.55 -15.29 15.84
CA GLY A 87 -8.81 -16.43 16.38
C GLY A 87 -9.29 -16.93 17.75
N ILE A 88 -10.21 -16.24 18.44
CA ILE A 88 -10.80 -16.77 19.68
C ILE A 88 -11.73 -17.93 19.32
N ALA A 89 -11.31 -19.14 19.64
CA ALA A 89 -12.12 -20.34 19.51
C ALA A 89 -13.32 -20.26 20.46
N THR A 90 -14.53 -20.21 19.92
CA THR A 90 -15.77 -20.43 20.69
C THR A 90 -16.02 -21.92 20.80
N GLU A 91 -16.41 -22.41 21.98
CA GLU A 91 -16.73 -23.83 22.19
C GLU A 91 -17.68 -24.36 21.10
N GLY A 92 -17.26 -25.42 20.39
CA GLY A 92 -18.00 -26.04 19.28
C GLY A 92 -17.54 -25.67 17.87
N ASN A 93 -16.59 -24.75 17.71
CA ASN A 93 -15.97 -24.44 16.41
C ASN A 93 -14.60 -25.13 16.29
N THR A 94 -14.52 -26.22 15.50
CA THR A 94 -13.29 -27.04 15.35
C THR A 94 -12.35 -26.51 14.26
N GLN A 95 -12.75 -25.49 13.52
CA GLN A 95 -12.00 -24.95 12.39
C GLN A 95 -11.37 -23.62 12.75
N ASP A 96 -10.04 -23.54 12.67
CA ASP A 96 -9.31 -22.30 12.78
C ASP A 96 -9.70 -21.35 11.65
N PRO A 97 -9.92 -20.05 11.92
CA PRO A 97 -10.23 -19.09 10.88
C PRO A 97 -9.06 -18.95 9.90
N ALA A 98 -9.37 -18.77 8.61
CA ALA A 98 -8.37 -18.44 7.62
C ALA A 98 -7.73 -17.06 7.91
N ASN A 99 -8.50 -16.14 8.49
CA ASN A 99 -8.11 -14.77 8.79
C ASN A 99 -8.18 -14.41 10.31
N PRO A 100 -7.41 -15.06 11.20
CA PRO A 100 -7.40 -14.91 12.67
C PRO A 100 -7.07 -13.49 13.16
N ALA A 101 -6.43 -12.66 12.33
CA ALA A 101 -6.10 -11.27 12.67
C ALA A 101 -7.31 -10.34 12.61
N TRP A 102 -8.45 -10.78 12.05
CA TRP A 102 -9.61 -9.90 11.94
C TRP A 102 -10.28 -9.65 13.28
N THR A 103 -10.66 -8.40 13.52
CA THR A 103 -11.36 -7.98 14.74
C THR A 103 -12.85 -7.97 14.50
N ALA A 104 -13.60 -8.60 15.40
CA ALA A 104 -15.05 -8.54 15.46
C ALA A 104 -15.51 -7.58 16.56
N VAL A 105 -16.71 -7.04 16.38
CA VAL A 105 -17.48 -6.35 17.41
C VAL A 105 -18.80 -7.08 17.61
N SER A 106 -19.21 -7.27 18.86
CA SER A 106 -20.51 -7.84 19.22
C SER A 106 -21.25 -6.97 20.24
N ASP A 107 -22.57 -6.97 20.17
CA ASP A 107 -23.46 -6.38 21.18
C ASP A 107 -23.58 -7.35 22.37
N VAL A 108 -23.34 -6.85 23.59
CA VAL A 108 -23.47 -7.63 24.83
C VAL A 108 -24.86 -7.52 25.48
N ARG A 109 -25.73 -6.64 25.00
CA ARG A 109 -27.09 -6.48 25.55
C ARG A 109 -27.97 -7.69 25.28
N ASP A 110 -27.85 -8.23 24.07
CA ASP A 110 -28.60 -9.39 23.60
C ASP A 110 -27.83 -10.70 23.87
N PHE A 111 -26.86 -10.64 24.80
CA PHE A 111 -26.11 -11.81 25.23
C PHE A 111 -27.00 -12.73 26.08
N ASP A 112 -27.80 -13.53 25.40
CA ASP A 112 -28.52 -14.64 26.00
C ASP A 112 -27.57 -15.81 26.22
N ARG A 113 -27.28 -16.12 27.49
CA ARG A 113 -26.45 -17.26 27.91
C ARG A 113 -27.00 -18.63 27.46
N THR A 114 -28.27 -18.69 27.04
CA THR A 114 -28.96 -19.91 26.61
C THR A 114 -29.13 -20.00 25.10
N SER A 115 -28.93 -18.90 24.37
CA SER A 115 -28.93 -18.89 22.90
C SER A 115 -27.58 -19.38 22.38
N PRO A 116 -27.55 -20.13 21.25
CA PRO A 116 -26.29 -20.52 20.64
C PRO A 116 -25.49 -19.26 20.28
N PRO A 117 -24.15 -19.24 20.50
CA PRO A 117 -23.28 -18.08 20.27
C PRO A 117 -23.41 -17.43 18.88
N LYS A 118 -23.97 -18.16 17.92
CA LYS A 118 -24.28 -17.75 16.55
C LYS A 118 -25.41 -16.69 16.44
N ALA A 119 -26.17 -16.46 17.51
CA ALA A 119 -27.27 -15.48 17.54
C ALA A 119 -26.81 -14.05 17.90
N ALA A 120 -25.61 -13.88 18.47
CA ALA A 120 -25.04 -12.55 18.67
C ALA A 120 -24.64 -11.98 17.31
N SER A 121 -25.09 -10.77 17.00
CA SER A 121 -24.76 -10.09 15.74
C SER A 121 -23.28 -9.67 15.74
N VAL A 122 -22.41 -10.56 15.27
CA VAL A 122 -20.98 -10.28 15.11
C VAL A 122 -20.76 -9.48 13.82
N THR A 123 -20.10 -8.33 13.94
CA THR A 123 -19.68 -7.53 12.79
C THR A 123 -18.16 -7.51 12.71
N TRP A 124 -17.59 -7.92 11.58
CA TRP A 124 -16.14 -7.85 11.36
C TRP A 124 -15.72 -6.46 10.90
N LEU A 125 -14.73 -5.88 11.55
CA LEU A 125 -14.15 -4.58 11.21
C LEU A 125 -13.09 -4.72 10.11
N VAL A 126 -13.55 -5.12 8.93
CA VAL A 126 -12.74 -5.26 7.73
C VAL A 126 -13.56 -4.83 6.51
N SER A 127 -12.89 -4.38 5.44
CA SER A 127 -13.55 -4.03 4.19
C SER A 127 -14.30 -5.22 3.57
N GLY A 128 -15.40 -4.94 2.88
CA GLY A 128 -16.24 -5.94 2.22
C GLY A 128 -17.70 -5.89 2.66
N GLU A 129 -18.59 -6.47 1.86
CA GLU A 129 -20.03 -6.42 2.14
C GLU A 129 -20.47 -7.44 3.19
N LYS A 130 -19.86 -8.64 3.17
CA LYS A 130 -20.15 -9.76 4.07
C LYS A 130 -18.86 -10.52 4.38
N PRO A 131 -17.93 -9.93 5.13
CA PRO A 131 -16.68 -10.58 5.49
C PRO A 131 -16.92 -11.85 6.31
N ASP A 132 -16.25 -12.93 5.94
CA ASP A 132 -16.26 -14.22 6.64
C ASP A 132 -14.81 -14.61 6.97
N PRO A 133 -14.43 -14.69 8.27
CA PRO A 133 -13.06 -15.02 8.67
C PRO A 133 -12.66 -16.46 8.35
N LEU A 134 -13.62 -17.36 8.08
CA LEU A 134 -13.35 -18.74 7.67
C LEU A 134 -13.01 -18.85 6.18
N LYS A 135 -13.40 -17.85 5.37
CA LYS A 135 -13.13 -17.84 3.93
C LYS A 135 -11.65 -17.54 3.68
N SER A 136 -10.97 -18.45 3.00
CA SER A 136 -9.62 -18.18 2.50
C SER A 136 -9.65 -17.10 1.41
N LEU A 137 -8.74 -16.14 1.53
CA LEU A 137 -8.57 -15.02 0.59
C LEU A 137 -7.31 -15.20 -0.23
N THR A 138 -7.35 -14.74 -1.48
CA THR A 138 -6.22 -14.72 -2.41
C THR A 138 -5.72 -13.29 -2.54
N ALA A 139 -4.46 -13.06 -2.16
CA ALA A 139 -3.84 -11.75 -2.23
C ALA A 139 -3.67 -11.30 -3.69
N SER A 140 -4.03 -10.06 -3.97
CA SER A 140 -3.93 -9.49 -5.31
C SER A 140 -2.49 -9.19 -5.71
N SER A 141 -1.96 -9.96 -6.68
CA SER A 141 -0.63 -9.71 -7.28
C SER A 141 -0.67 -8.68 -8.42
N SER A 142 -1.84 -8.47 -9.02
CA SER A 142 -2.09 -7.49 -10.08
C SER A 142 -3.48 -6.83 -9.91
N TRP A 143 -3.87 -5.94 -10.82
CA TRP A 143 -5.06 -5.08 -10.67
C TRP A 143 -6.40 -5.84 -10.64
N ASP A 144 -6.51 -6.93 -11.38
CA ASP A 144 -7.75 -7.74 -11.51
C ASP A 144 -7.52 -9.20 -11.09
N ASP A 145 -6.49 -9.45 -10.27
CA ASP A 145 -6.15 -10.75 -9.74
C ASP A 145 -6.38 -10.78 -8.23
N GLY A 146 -6.91 -11.87 -7.70
CA GLY A 146 -7.22 -12.04 -6.28
C GLY A 146 -8.47 -11.27 -5.78
N ASP A 147 -8.89 -11.60 -4.56
CA ASP A 147 -10.07 -11.02 -3.89
C ASP A 147 -9.72 -10.22 -2.63
N SER A 148 -8.43 -9.98 -2.38
CA SER A 148 -7.96 -9.27 -1.19
C SER A 148 -6.68 -8.46 -1.41
N LEU A 149 -6.49 -7.40 -0.62
CA LEU A 149 -5.20 -6.70 -0.53
C LEU A 149 -4.46 -7.14 0.73
N GLU A 150 -3.14 -7.27 0.58
CA GLU A 150 -2.22 -7.42 1.70
C GLU A 150 -2.02 -6.07 2.39
N LEU A 151 -2.37 -6.00 3.68
CA LEU A 151 -2.30 -4.77 4.48
C LEU A 151 -1.14 -4.77 5.48
N ALA A 152 -0.76 -5.95 5.97
CA ALA A 152 0.34 -6.11 6.91
C ALA A 152 0.96 -7.52 6.78
N VAL A 153 2.21 -7.62 7.20
CA VAL A 153 2.93 -8.89 7.33
C VAL A 153 3.45 -8.97 8.75
N PHE A 154 3.21 -10.10 9.41
CA PHE A 154 3.76 -10.42 10.72
C PHE A 154 4.75 -11.57 10.62
N GLU A 155 5.88 -11.41 11.30
CA GLU A 155 6.87 -12.46 11.44
C GLU A 155 6.41 -13.47 12.50
N THR A 156 6.56 -14.76 12.18
CA THR A 156 6.36 -15.86 13.13
C THR A 156 7.72 -16.35 13.63
N PRO A 157 7.90 -16.54 14.96
CA PRO A 157 9.21 -16.89 15.52
C PRO A 157 9.79 -18.24 15.03
N ASP A 158 8.95 -19.20 14.69
CA ASP A 158 9.34 -20.61 14.47
C ASP A 158 9.20 -21.11 13.03
N ASP A 159 8.60 -20.33 12.14
CA ASP A 159 8.38 -20.75 10.76
C ASP A 159 8.67 -19.55 9.85
N SER A 160 9.41 -19.77 8.76
CA SER A 160 9.69 -18.76 7.73
C SER A 160 8.40 -18.30 6.99
N ALA A 161 7.24 -18.77 7.45
CA ALA A 161 5.93 -18.45 6.93
C ALA A 161 5.45 -17.08 7.45
N GLU A 162 5.67 -16.05 6.65
CA GLU A 162 5.08 -14.74 6.84
C GLU A 162 3.55 -14.83 7.07
N ARG A 163 3.08 -14.33 8.20
CA ARG A 163 1.64 -14.22 8.46
C ARG A 163 1.12 -12.93 7.85
N LYS A 164 0.48 -13.05 6.70
CA LYS A 164 -0.12 -11.93 5.96
C LYS A 164 -1.50 -11.59 6.50
N VAL A 165 -1.78 -10.30 6.66
CA VAL A 165 -3.13 -9.78 6.90
C VAL A 165 -3.73 -9.39 5.57
N LEU A 166 -4.73 -10.16 5.17
CA LEU A 166 -5.50 -9.90 3.96
C LEU A 166 -6.82 -9.25 4.34
N ALA A 167 -7.26 -8.29 3.53
CA ALA A 167 -8.58 -7.67 3.64
C ALA A 167 -9.29 -7.68 2.29
N PRO A 168 -10.59 -7.97 2.22
CA PRO A 168 -11.33 -8.02 0.96
C PRO A 168 -11.22 -6.71 0.18
N VAL A 169 -10.97 -6.82 -1.12
CA VAL A 169 -10.83 -5.66 -2.00
C VAL A 169 -12.19 -5.03 -2.31
N VAL A 170 -12.26 -3.70 -2.20
CA VAL A 170 -13.42 -2.92 -2.62
C VAL A 170 -13.03 -2.08 -3.84
N PRO A 171 -13.62 -2.34 -5.03
CA PRO A 171 -13.39 -1.52 -6.20
C PRO A 171 -14.09 -0.16 -6.05
N THR A 172 -13.47 0.88 -6.60
CA THR A 172 -14.06 2.22 -6.69
C THR A 172 -13.83 2.78 -8.09
N VAL A 173 -14.77 3.60 -8.56
CA VAL A 173 -14.62 4.33 -9.83
C VAL A 173 -15.01 5.78 -9.58
N VAL A 174 -14.04 6.68 -9.69
CA VAL A 174 -14.25 8.12 -9.51
C VAL A 174 -13.85 8.82 -10.81
N ASN A 175 -14.77 9.55 -11.43
CA ASN A 175 -14.53 10.26 -12.70
C ASN A 175 -13.92 9.37 -13.80
N GLY A 176 -14.36 8.11 -13.89
CA GLY A 176 -13.85 7.13 -14.86
C GLY A 176 -12.47 6.54 -14.52
N GLN A 177 -11.81 7.02 -13.46
CA GLN A 177 -10.60 6.38 -12.94
C GLN A 177 -10.98 5.22 -12.01
N LYS A 178 -10.53 4.02 -12.38
CA LYS A 178 -10.65 2.85 -11.53
C LYS A 178 -9.67 2.96 -10.37
N GLY A 179 -10.14 2.65 -9.18
CA GLY A 179 -9.38 2.52 -7.96
C GLY A 179 -9.80 1.25 -7.23
N ARG A 180 -9.00 0.86 -6.25
CA ARG A 180 -9.38 -0.18 -5.29
C ARG A 180 -8.78 0.16 -3.94
N PHE A 181 -9.44 -0.27 -2.89
CA PHE A 181 -8.95 -0.09 -1.54
C PHE A 181 -9.39 -1.26 -0.66
N ALA A 182 -8.71 -1.42 0.45
CA ALA A 182 -9.10 -2.31 1.52
C ALA A 182 -8.74 -1.65 2.84
N TRP A 183 -9.39 -2.05 3.91
CA TRP A 183 -9.10 -1.58 5.26
C TRP A 183 -9.39 -2.68 6.27
N TRP A 184 -8.70 -2.61 7.40
CA TRP A 184 -8.86 -3.51 8.52
C TRP A 184 -8.61 -2.72 9.79
N VAL A 185 -9.36 -3.03 10.84
CA VAL A 185 -9.16 -2.47 12.17
C VAL A 185 -8.70 -3.58 13.11
N ASP A 186 -7.65 -3.27 13.84
CA ASP A 186 -6.99 -4.21 14.73
C ASP A 186 -7.19 -3.81 16.20
N ASP A 187 -7.32 -4.81 17.05
CA ASP A 187 -7.44 -4.61 18.50
C ASP A 187 -6.05 -4.58 19.14
N GLN A 188 -5.72 -3.49 19.84
CA GLN A 188 -4.46 -3.38 20.57
C GLN A 188 -4.49 -4.10 21.91
N ALA A 189 -5.68 -4.40 22.45
CA ALA A 189 -5.81 -5.07 23.76
C ALA A 189 -5.27 -6.51 23.76
N VAL A 190 -5.18 -7.14 22.59
CA VAL A 190 -4.69 -8.52 22.44
C VAL A 190 -3.20 -8.62 22.12
N LYS A 191 -2.47 -7.49 22.14
CA LYS A 191 -1.07 -7.42 21.77
C LYS A 191 -0.17 -7.17 22.96
N ALA A 192 0.99 -7.83 22.97
CA ALA A 192 2.07 -7.53 23.89
C ALA A 192 3.00 -6.47 23.28
N ARG A 193 3.37 -5.47 24.10
CA ARG A 193 4.47 -4.57 23.78
C ARG A 193 5.80 -5.27 24.06
N VAL A 194 6.69 -5.30 23.06
CA VAL A 194 8.02 -5.92 23.16
C VAL A 194 9.14 -4.90 23.42
N ASP A 195 8.83 -3.61 23.33
CA ASP A 195 9.75 -2.48 23.58
C ASP A 195 9.85 -2.12 25.07
N ILE A 196 9.55 -3.06 25.97
CA ILE A 196 9.56 -2.85 27.42
C ILE A 196 11.01 -2.93 27.92
N GLU A 197 11.69 -1.79 27.93
CA GLU A 197 12.98 -1.63 28.60
C GLU A 197 12.77 -1.44 30.11
N THR A 198 13.51 -2.17 30.94
CA THR A 198 13.55 -1.94 32.40
C THR A 198 13.82 -0.45 32.64
N PRO A 199 13.05 0.26 33.48
CA PRO A 199 13.30 1.67 33.74
C PRO A 199 14.65 1.82 34.46
N ASP A 200 15.74 1.99 33.70
CA ASP A 200 16.97 2.50 34.25
C ASP A 200 16.74 3.98 34.59
N SER A 201 17.27 4.37 35.74
CA SER A 201 17.06 5.62 36.48
C SER A 201 17.49 6.91 35.74
N ARG A 202 17.78 6.84 34.44
CA ARG A 202 18.40 7.91 33.64
C ARG A 202 17.53 8.48 32.51
N VAL A 203 16.20 8.46 32.63
CA VAL A 203 15.33 9.11 31.64
C VAL A 203 15.11 10.59 31.98
N THR A 204 15.75 11.48 31.22
CA THR A 204 15.67 12.95 31.37
C THR A 204 14.46 13.59 30.65
N ASN A 205 13.76 12.88 29.76
CA ASN A 205 12.67 13.45 28.96
C ASN A 205 11.26 13.07 29.49
N PRO A 206 10.37 14.05 29.78
CA PRO A 206 9.00 13.82 30.24
C PRO A 206 8.14 12.97 29.29
N VAL A 207 8.30 13.12 27.98
CA VAL A 207 7.51 12.36 26.98
C VAL A 207 7.86 10.88 27.02
N GLN A 208 9.15 10.57 27.16
CA GLN A 208 9.62 9.19 27.32
C GLN A 208 9.12 8.59 28.63
N ARG A 209 8.96 9.40 29.69
CA ARG A 209 8.40 8.95 30.97
C ARG A 209 6.90 8.59 30.85
N THR A 210 6.10 9.43 30.19
CA THR A 210 4.65 9.17 30.02
C THR A 210 4.39 7.97 29.10
N ALA A 211 5.18 7.80 28.04
CA ALA A 211 5.09 6.61 27.19
C ALA A 211 5.48 5.31 27.93
N ARG A 212 6.35 5.41 28.95
CA ARG A 212 6.78 4.31 29.82
C ARG A 212 5.83 4.04 31.00
N SER A 213 4.96 4.99 31.40
CA SER A 213 3.99 4.79 32.49
C SER A 213 2.70 4.08 32.08
N GLN A 214 2.45 3.94 30.78
CA GLN A 214 1.29 3.23 30.24
C GLN A 214 1.53 1.72 30.06
N SER A 215 2.73 1.22 30.43
CA SER A 215 3.10 -0.20 30.30
C SER A 215 3.14 -0.92 31.66
N PRO A 216 2.68 -2.18 31.74
CA PRO A 216 2.89 -3.03 32.91
C PRO A 216 4.40 -3.24 33.17
N ALA A 217 4.83 -3.09 34.43
CA ALA A 217 6.24 -3.02 34.79
C ALA A 217 7.06 -4.29 34.53
N LYS A 218 6.42 -5.45 34.34
CA LYS A 218 7.03 -6.75 33.98
C LYS A 218 5.96 -7.67 33.37
N PRO A 219 5.92 -7.91 32.05
CA PRO A 219 5.23 -9.09 31.56
C PRO A 219 6.06 -10.30 31.99
N LEU A 220 5.51 -11.17 32.84
CA LEU A 220 6.13 -12.46 33.14
C LEU A 220 6.03 -13.34 31.89
N LEU A 221 6.93 -13.13 30.93
CA LEU A 221 7.12 -14.02 29.79
C LEU A 221 7.96 -15.22 30.27
N SER A 222 7.32 -16.17 30.95
CA SER A 222 7.86 -17.52 31.03
C SER A 222 7.58 -18.18 29.68
N VAL A 223 8.57 -18.18 28.81
CA VAL A 223 8.58 -19.09 27.66
C VAL A 223 8.76 -20.50 28.25
N ALA A 224 7.75 -21.35 28.09
CA ALA A 224 7.81 -22.77 28.37
C ALA A 224 7.99 -23.52 27.05
#